data_AF-A0A2V6U7M5-F1
#
_entry.id   AF-A0A2V6U7M5-F1
#
_cell.length_a   1.000
_cell.length_b   1.000
_cell.length_c   1.000
_cell.angle_alpha   90.00
_cell.angle_beta   90.00
_cell.angle_gamma   90.00
#
_symmetry.space_group_name_H-M   'P 1'
#
loop_
_entity.id
_entity.type
_entity.pdbx_description
1 polymer ?
#
loop_
_entity_poly.entity_id
_entity_poly.type
_entity_poly.pdbx_seq_one_letter_code
_entity_poly.pdbx_strand_id
1 'polypeptide(L)' 'MLPKDMMTAKEASAYLSMDEATVTRMAAERRIPSMEVDGVWVFSKKSIDKWRRQQEQRDVGA' A
#
# COMPACT_ATOMS: atom_id res chain seq x y z
N MET A 1 3.17 11.97 15.96
CA MET A 1 2.08 12.04 14.98
C MET A 1 2.64 11.63 13.64
N LEU A 2 2.18 10.51 13.07
CA LEU A 2 2.42 10.24 11.65
C LEU A 2 1.75 11.38 10.85
N PRO A 3 2.35 11.87 9.75
CA PRO A 3 1.67 12.79 8.86
C PRO A 3 0.31 12.19 8.48
N LYS A 4 -0.76 13.01 8.43
CA LYS A 4 -2.16 12.54 8.29
C LYS A 4 -2.44 11.63 7.09
N ASP A 5 -1.51 11.51 6.15
CA ASP A 5 -1.65 10.76 4.90
C ASP A 5 -0.73 9.53 4.81
N MET A 6 -0.05 9.16 5.89
CA MET A 6 0.84 7.99 5.96
C MET A 6 0.17 6.88 6.79
N MET A 7 0.27 5.65 6.30
CA MET A 7 -0.29 4.45 6.90
C MET A 7 0.83 3.45 7.16
N THR A 8 0.75 2.72 8.26
CA THR A 8 1.57 1.53 8.54
C THR A 8 1.11 0.34 7.69
N ALA A 9 1.87 -0.76 7.67
CA ALA A 9 1.45 -1.99 7.00
C ALA A 9 0.08 -2.49 7.48
N LYS A 10 -0.21 -2.38 8.78
CA LYS A 10 -1.49 -2.74 9.39
C LYS A 10 -2.65 -1.82 8.97
N GLU A 11 -2.40 -0.53 8.86
CA GLU A 11 -3.43 0.42 8.40
C GLU A 11 -3.68 0.27 6.90
N ALA A 12 -2.61 0.06 6.12
CA ALA A 12 -2.71 -0.21 4.69
C ALA A 12 -3.43 -1.53 4.40
N SER A 13 -3.21 -2.57 5.19
CA SER A 13 -3.90 -3.85 5.07
C SER A 13 -5.40 -3.71 5.35
N ALA A 14 -5.77 -3.00 6.42
CA ALA A 14 -7.17 -2.67 6.71
C ALA A 14 -7.80 -1.81 5.59
N TYR A 15 -7.08 -0.80 5.10
CA TYR A 15 -7.53 0.09 4.03
C TYR A 15 -7.76 -0.64 2.70
N LEU A 16 -6.88 -1.59 2.39
CA LEU A 16 -6.93 -2.40 1.19
C LEU A 16 -7.85 -3.62 1.30
N SER A 17 -8.32 -3.92 2.52
CA SER A 17 -9.03 -5.16 2.83
C SER A 17 -8.22 -6.39 2.41
N MET A 18 -6.92 -6.36 2.72
CA MET A 18 -5.95 -7.42 2.42
C MET A 18 -5.26 -7.87 3.72
N ASP A 19 -4.63 -9.05 3.70
CA ASP A 19 -3.81 -9.50 4.82
C ASP A 19 -2.53 -8.65 4.96
N GLU A 20 -2.13 -8.37 6.20
CA GLU A 20 -0.91 -7.61 6.50
C GLU A 20 0.36 -8.30 5.94
N ALA A 21 0.39 -9.63 5.94
CA ALA A 21 1.46 -10.41 5.32
C ALA A 21 1.52 -10.18 3.80
N THR A 22 0.36 -10.10 3.14
CA THR A 22 0.26 -9.82 1.71
C THR A 22 0.73 -8.41 1.40
N VAL A 23 0.27 -7.40 2.16
CA VAL A 23 0.70 -6.00 1.97
C VAL A 23 2.20 -5.84 2.18
N THR A 24 2.74 -6.45 3.23
CA THR A 24 4.19 -6.47 3.51
C THR A 24 4.96 -7.14 2.38
N ARG A 25 4.50 -8.29 1.89
CA ARG A 25 5.12 -8.98 0.75
C ARG A 25 5.08 -8.12 -0.51
N MET A 26 3.95 -7.48 -0.81
CA MET A 26 3.82 -6.58 -1.96
C MET A 26 4.73 -5.36 -1.85
N ALA A 27 4.96 -4.85 -0.63
CA ALA A 27 5.91 -3.77 -0.38
C ALA A 27 7.35 -4.22 -0.67
N ALA A 28 7.75 -5.39 -0.15
CA ALA A 28 9.05 -6.00 -0.43
C ALA A 28 9.25 -6.29 -1.93
N GLU A 29 8.20 -6.75 -2.63
CA GLU A 29 8.18 -6.97 -4.08
C GLU A 29 8.07 -5.66 -4.90
N ARG A 30 7.95 -4.49 -4.25
CA ARG A 30 7.73 -3.17 -4.88
C ARG A 30 6.50 -3.12 -5.81
N ARG A 31 5.51 -3.98 -5.55
CA ARG A 31 4.25 -4.05 -6.32
C ARG A 31 3.22 -3.02 -5.86
N ILE A 32 3.41 -2.49 -4.66
CA ILE A 32 2.56 -1.47 -4.06
C ILE A 32 3.40 -0.26 -3.65
N PRO A 33 2.90 0.98 -3.82
CA PRO A 33 3.62 2.17 -3.38
C PRO A 33 3.85 2.15 -1.86
N SER A 34 5.10 1.99 -1.48
CA SER A 34 5.55 1.87 -0.09
C SER A 34 6.93 2.52 0.05
N MET A 35 7.26 2.95 1.26
CA MET A 35 8.53 3.54 1.63
C MET A 35 9.01 2.89 2.92
N GLU A 36 10.26 2.46 2.95
CA GLU A 36 10.88 1.98 4.17
C GLU A 36 11.52 3.17 4.91
N VAL A 37 11.09 3.42 6.15
CA VAL A 37 11.64 4.45 7.02
C VAL A 37 12.05 3.77 8.32
N ASP A 38 13.35 3.80 8.64
CA ASP A 38 13.92 3.16 9.83
C ASP A 38 13.52 1.69 10.01
N GLY A 39 13.48 0.91 8.91
CA GLY A 39 13.12 -0.50 8.93
C GLY A 39 11.61 -0.77 9.02
N VAL A 40 10.77 0.25 8.93
CA VAL A 40 9.31 0.14 8.97
C VAL A 40 8.72 0.52 7.61
N TRP A 41 7.79 -0.30 7.13
CA TRP A 41 7.03 0.00 5.92
C TRP A 41 5.95 1.04 6.18
N VAL A 42 6.01 2.11 5.38
CA VAL A 42 5.07 3.22 5.39
C VAL A 42 4.44 3.40 4.02
N PHE A 43 3.14 3.64 3.98
CA PHE A 43 2.32 3.69 2.78
C PHE A 43 1.63 5.05 2.72
N SER A 44 1.85 5.81 1.65
CA SER A 44 1.11 7.04 1.43
C SER A 44 -0.29 6.73 0.91
N LYS A 45 -1.33 7.18 1.61
CA LYS A 45 -2.73 7.01 1.19
C LYS A 45 -2.95 7.51 -0.24
N LYS A 46 -2.43 8.68 -0.58
CA LYS A 46 -2.53 9.27 -1.93
C LYS A 46 -1.91 8.36 -3.01
N SER A 47 -0.77 7.76 -2.71
CA SER A 47 -0.11 6.83 -3.64
C SER A 47 -0.87 5.51 -3.77
N ILE A 48 -1.37 4.97 -2.65
CA ILE A 48 -2.22 3.78 -2.63
C ILE A 48 -3.50 4.00 -3.44
N ASP A 49 -4.18 5.14 -3.27
CA ASP A 49 -5.39 5.48 -4.02
C ASP A 49 -5.12 5.51 -5.53
N LYS A 50 -4.01 6.13 -5.93
CA LYS A 50 -3.60 6.18 -7.34
C LYS A 50 -3.26 4.79 -7.87
N TRP A 51 -2.60 3.95 -7.07
CA TRP A 51 -2.24 2.59 -7.45
C TRP A 51 -3.48 1.69 -7.58
N ARG A 52 -4.43 1.77 -6.64
CA ARG A 52 -5.69 1.01 -6.68
C ARG A 52 -6.43 1.28 -7.99
N ARG A 53 -6.60 2.56 -8.36
CA ARG A 53 -7.22 2.95 -9.64
C ARG A 53 -6.49 2.40 -10.87
N GLN A 54 -5.17 2.26 -10.81
CA GLN A 54 -4.38 1.68 -11.90
C GLN A 54 -4.49 0.15 -11.96
N GLN A 55 -4.61 -0.52 -10.80
CA GLN A 55 -4.85 -1.97 -10.75
C GLN A 55 -6.24 -2.31 -11.30
N GLU A 56 -7.28 -1.59 -10.90
CA GLU A 56 -8.64 -1.78 -11.42
C GLU A 56 -8.70 -1.65 -12.95
N GLN A 57 -7.94 -0.72 -13.54
CA GLN A 57 -7.85 -0.57 -15.00
C GLN A 57 -7.08 -1.72 -15.69
N ARG A 58 -6.14 -2.35 -14.99
CA ARG A 58 -5.41 -3.52 -15.52
C ARG A 58 -6.26 -4.79 -15.47
N ASP A 59 -7.07 -4.96 -14.43
CA ASP A 59 -7.92 -6.15 -14.27
C ASP A 59 -9.15 -6.13 -15.20
N VAL A 60 -9.65 -4.95 -15.59
CA VAL A 60 -10.81 -4.81 -16.52
C VAL A 60 -10.42 -4.98 -18.00
N GLY A 61 -9.14 -5.14 -18.31
CA GLY A 61 -8.62 -5.25 -19.68
C GLY A 61 -8.22 -6.67 -20.14
N ALA A 62 -8.51 -7.71 -19.36
CA ALA A 62 -8.17 -9.11 -19.66
C ALA A 62 -9.37 -9.90 -20.22
#